data_AF-A0A015MJA0-F1
#
_entry.id   AF-A0A015MJA0-F1
#
_cell.length_a   1.000
_cell.length_b   1.000
_cell.length_c   1.000
_cell.angle_alpha   90.00
_cell.angle_beta   90.00
_cell.angle_gamma   90.00
#
_symmetry.space_group_name_H-M   'P 1'
#
loop_
_entity.id
_entity.type
_entity.pdbx_description
1 polymer ?
#
loop_
_entity_poly.entity_id
_entity_poly.type
_entity_poly.pdbx_seq_one_letter_code
_entity_poly.pdbx_strand_id
1 'polypeptide(L)'
;MPEDNYPSNMYDLLLIDLSSKALHQEVSEMLNVTYLAETTQKELKEVKAIVYGPNYRVIVSLPVKIGRRTSRNVFFIVDIGSPVTYICEEVYKKFKVTLPDSKSYHILLNNHPTITHLPPSKSHFTENNVLGVEFLKSTGADFILKFSEERESAFIRFNNKYEVQSQQQSIPKHIFQLEEISWPGKI
;
A
#
# COMPACT_ATOMS: atom_id res chain seq x y z
N MET A 1 18.55 27.23 -15.88
CA MET A 1 18.27 26.48 -14.64
C MET A 1 19.26 25.35 -14.59
N PRO A 2 20.01 25.13 -13.50
CA PRO A 2 20.72 23.87 -13.32
C PRO A 2 19.69 22.74 -13.37
N GLU A 3 20.01 21.66 -14.06
CA GLU A 3 19.24 20.42 -13.95
C GLU A 3 19.43 19.89 -12.53
N ASP A 4 18.49 20.18 -11.64
CA ASP A 4 18.42 19.62 -10.28
C ASP A 4 18.05 18.12 -10.37
N ASN A 5 18.94 17.34 -10.97
CA ASN A 5 18.84 15.89 -11.01
C ASN A 5 19.40 15.35 -9.69
N TYR A 6 18.64 15.55 -8.61
CA TYR A 6 18.92 14.85 -7.35
C TYR A 6 18.87 13.34 -7.64
N PRO A 7 19.95 12.59 -7.36
CA PRO A 7 19.94 11.16 -7.62
C PRO A 7 18.80 10.53 -6.79
N SER A 8 18.02 9.64 -7.41
CA SER A 8 16.79 9.10 -6.80
C SER A 8 17.02 8.47 -5.41
N ASN A 9 18.24 8.00 -5.16
CA ASN A 9 18.68 7.44 -3.89
C ASN A 9 18.75 8.45 -2.72
N MET A 10 18.68 9.76 -2.97
CA MET A 10 18.64 10.78 -1.91
C MET A 10 17.23 10.98 -1.34
N TYR A 11 16.16 10.75 -2.11
CA TYR A 11 14.79 10.83 -1.61
C TYR A 11 14.47 9.66 -0.67
N ASP A 12 15.13 8.51 -0.86
CA ASP A 12 15.01 7.33 0.00
C ASP A 12 15.50 7.59 1.45
N LEU A 13 16.43 8.53 1.67
CA LEU A 13 17.02 8.80 2.99
C LEU A 13 16.01 9.34 4.01
N LEU A 14 14.90 9.89 3.54
CA LEU A 14 13.92 10.51 4.44
C LEU A 14 13.15 9.45 5.25
N LEU A 15 12.97 8.24 4.73
CA LEU A 15 12.10 7.22 5.33
C LEU A 15 12.78 6.32 6.39
N ILE A 16 13.99 6.66 6.84
CA ILE A 16 14.79 5.82 7.77
C ILE A 16 14.18 5.72 9.18
N ASP A 17 13.33 6.66 9.57
CA ASP A 17 12.86 6.80 10.96
C ASP A 17 11.74 5.85 11.36
N LEU A 18 11.25 5.00 10.45
CA LEU A 18 10.17 4.06 10.72
C LEU A 18 10.63 2.59 10.57
N SER A 19 10.83 1.91 11.70
CA SER A 19 11.17 0.47 11.69
C SER A 19 9.94 -0.42 11.62
N SER A 20 10.08 -1.67 11.14
CA SER A 20 8.99 -2.66 11.24
C SER A 20 8.52 -2.85 12.69
N LYS A 21 9.43 -2.81 13.68
CA LYS A 21 9.08 -2.87 15.10
C LYS A 21 8.13 -1.74 15.52
N ALA A 22 8.39 -0.51 15.07
CA ALA A 22 7.52 0.63 15.35
C ALA A 22 6.12 0.47 14.73
N LEU A 23 6.02 -0.13 13.53
CA LEU A 23 4.73 -0.45 12.91
C LEU A 23 3.90 -1.41 13.77
N HIS A 24 4.52 -2.48 14.29
CA HIS A 24 3.84 -3.48 15.13
C HIS A 24 3.45 -2.98 16.53
N GLN A 25 4.14 -1.96 17.05
CA GLN A 25 3.97 -1.48 18.42
C GLN A 25 3.37 -0.07 18.42
N GLU A 26 4.21 0.96 18.36
CA GLU A 26 3.84 2.36 18.55
C GLU A 26 2.76 2.83 17.57
N VAL A 27 2.93 2.56 16.28
CA VAL A 27 1.97 2.97 15.25
C VAL A 27 0.65 2.21 15.40
N SER A 28 0.71 0.94 15.79
CA SER A 28 -0.49 0.14 16.06
C SER A 28 -1.30 0.70 17.23
N GLU A 29 -0.61 1.12 18.30
CA GLU A 29 -1.23 1.78 19.46
C GLU A 29 -1.85 3.13 19.07
N MET A 30 -1.13 3.97 18.33
CA MET A 30 -1.61 5.29 17.91
C MET A 30 -2.82 5.23 16.96
N LEU A 31 -2.85 4.26 16.05
CA LEU A 31 -3.98 4.04 15.15
C LEU A 31 -5.13 3.27 15.81
N ASN A 32 -4.90 2.65 16.97
CA ASN A 32 -5.80 1.67 17.59
C ASN A 32 -6.19 0.54 16.61
N VAL A 33 -5.21 0.07 15.83
CA VAL A 33 -5.33 -1.01 14.85
C VAL A 33 -4.07 -1.84 14.95
N THR A 34 -4.14 -3.16 14.89
CA THR A 34 -2.93 -4.01 14.88
C THR A 34 -2.41 -4.20 13.45
N TYR A 35 -1.14 -3.86 13.22
CA TYR A 35 -0.49 -4.09 11.93
C TYR A 35 -0.52 -5.58 11.55
N LEU A 36 -0.84 -5.87 10.28
CA LEU A 36 -0.94 -7.21 9.72
C LEU A 36 -1.99 -8.14 10.35
N ALA A 37 -2.83 -7.65 11.26
CA ALA A 37 -3.99 -8.40 11.75
C ALA A 37 -5.03 -8.58 10.63
N GLU A 38 -5.78 -9.67 10.70
CA GLU A 38 -6.90 -9.90 9.78
C GLU A 38 -8.00 -8.88 10.02
N THR A 39 -8.67 -8.47 8.95
CA THR A 39 -9.77 -7.51 9.01
C THR A 39 -10.91 -7.96 8.11
N THR A 40 -12.14 -7.72 8.57
CA THR A 40 -13.35 -7.87 7.77
C THR A 40 -13.67 -6.62 6.97
N GLN A 41 -13.04 -5.49 7.29
CA GLN A 41 -13.16 -4.24 6.54
C GLN A 41 -12.55 -4.45 5.16
N LYS A 42 -13.36 -4.22 4.12
CA LYS A 42 -12.92 -4.33 2.72
C LYS A 42 -12.63 -2.97 2.12
N GLU A 43 -13.45 -1.99 2.48
CA GLU A 43 -13.42 -0.64 1.92
C GLU A 43 -13.74 0.37 3.04
N LEU A 44 -12.94 1.42 3.09
CA LEU A 44 -13.08 2.57 3.97
C LEU A 44 -13.42 3.78 3.11
N LYS A 45 -14.46 4.54 3.49
CA LYS A 45 -14.82 5.80 2.83
C LYS A 45 -13.95 6.96 3.29
N GLU A 46 -13.53 6.90 4.54
CA GLU A 46 -12.63 7.87 5.15
C GLU A 46 -11.71 7.10 6.10
N VAL A 47 -10.43 7.45 6.09
CA VAL A 47 -9.44 6.92 7.03
C VAL A 47 -8.77 8.09 7.74
N LYS A 48 -8.76 8.01 9.07
CA LYS A 48 -7.98 8.91 9.90
C LYS A 48 -6.52 8.48 9.87
N ALA A 49 -5.63 9.41 9.58
CA ALA A 49 -4.20 9.21 9.66
C ALA A 49 -3.65 9.68 11.02
N ILE A 50 -2.47 9.18 11.35
CA ILE A 50 -1.63 9.73 12.42
C ILE A 50 -0.45 10.48 11.81
N VAL A 51 0.12 11.40 12.59
CA VAL A 51 1.43 11.99 12.31
C VAL A 51 2.41 11.35 13.28
N TYR A 52 3.46 10.70 12.76
CA TYR A 52 4.39 9.89 13.53
C TYR A 52 5.84 10.34 13.35
N GLY A 53 6.60 10.28 14.45
CA GLY A 53 8.04 10.48 14.42
C GLY A 53 8.50 11.92 14.18
N PRO A 54 9.82 12.16 14.26
CA PRO A 54 10.41 13.49 14.12
C PRO A 54 10.30 14.06 12.70
N ASN A 55 10.07 13.21 11.69
CA ASN A 55 9.88 13.65 10.30
C ASN A 55 8.39 13.80 9.91
N TYR A 56 7.49 13.87 10.90
CA TYR A 56 6.05 14.11 10.70
C TYR A 56 5.41 13.18 9.66
N ARG A 57 5.74 11.89 9.73
CA ARG A 57 5.27 10.87 8.77
C ARG A 57 3.76 10.72 8.91
N VAL A 58 3.03 11.01 7.85
CA VAL A 58 1.59 10.75 7.81
C VAL A 58 1.38 9.27 7.53
N ILE A 59 0.79 8.54 8.49
CA ILE A 59 0.58 7.09 8.39
C ILE A 59 -0.91 6.77 8.44
N VAL A 60 -1.35 5.89 7.53
CA VAL A 60 -2.73 5.38 7.46
C VAL A 60 -2.77 3.87 7.54
N SER A 61 -3.87 3.32 8.07
CA SER A 61 -4.18 1.90 7.95
C SER A 61 -5.20 1.66 6.84
N LEU A 62 -4.86 0.83 5.86
CA LEU A 62 -5.76 0.43 4.79
C LEU A 62 -5.87 -1.09 4.70
N PRO A 63 -7.06 -1.64 4.39
CA PRO A 63 -7.21 -3.06 4.18
C PRO A 63 -6.57 -3.47 2.85
N VAL A 64 -5.66 -4.44 2.90
CA VAL A 64 -5.01 -5.05 1.73
C VAL A 64 -5.49 -6.47 1.57
N LYS A 65 -5.75 -6.88 0.33
CA LYS A 65 -6.07 -8.26 -0.03
C LYS A 65 -5.23 -8.72 -1.22
N ILE A 66 -4.60 -9.89 -1.07
CA ILE A 66 -3.78 -10.52 -2.12
C ILE A 66 -4.37 -11.88 -2.51
N GLY A 67 -4.83 -11.99 -3.76
CA GLY A 67 -5.52 -13.18 -4.27
C GLY A 67 -6.80 -13.52 -3.49
N ARG A 68 -7.02 -14.80 -3.18
CA ARG A 68 -8.21 -15.29 -2.45
C ARG A 68 -8.09 -15.23 -0.91
N ARG A 69 -7.07 -14.57 -0.37
CA ARG A 69 -6.76 -14.56 1.07
C ARG A 69 -7.60 -13.53 1.82
N THR A 70 -7.67 -13.66 3.15
CA THR A 70 -8.33 -12.69 4.05
C THR A 70 -7.63 -11.35 3.98
N SER A 71 -8.38 -10.24 4.02
CA SER A 71 -7.81 -8.90 4.08
C SER A 71 -7.02 -8.70 5.38
N ARG A 72 -5.97 -7.89 5.34
CA ARG A 72 -5.20 -7.50 6.52
C ARG A 72 -5.04 -6.00 6.59
N ASN A 73 -4.94 -5.46 7.80
CA ASN A 73 -4.62 -4.06 8.04
C ASN A 73 -3.15 -3.83 7.70
N VAL A 74 -2.86 -3.00 6.70
CA VAL A 74 -1.50 -2.64 6.31
C VAL A 74 -1.32 -1.14 6.52
N PHE A 75 -0.22 -0.76 7.15
CA PHE A 75 0.11 0.63 7.42
C PHE A 75 0.97 1.17 6.30
N PHE A 76 0.60 2.35 5.81
CA PHE A 76 1.32 3.03 4.74
C PHE A 76 1.72 4.42 5.18
N ILE A 77 2.96 4.79 4.86
CA ILE A 77 3.39 6.18 4.83
C ILE A 77 2.76 6.82 3.60
N VAL A 78 2.02 7.91 3.78
CA VAL A 78 1.45 8.67 2.68
C VAL A 78 2.53 9.56 2.07
N ASP A 79 2.93 9.27 0.83
CA ASP A 79 3.97 10.00 0.13
C ASP A 79 3.47 10.50 -1.23
N ILE A 80 3.09 11.78 -1.26
CA ILE A 80 2.66 12.46 -2.49
C ILE A 80 3.80 12.67 -3.49
N GLY A 81 5.06 12.55 -3.06
CA GLY A 81 6.23 12.59 -3.92
C GLY A 81 6.54 11.25 -4.60
N SER A 82 6.00 10.14 -4.07
CA SER A 82 6.17 8.82 -4.70
C SER A 82 5.18 8.63 -5.84
N PRO A 83 5.64 8.40 -7.09
CA PRO A 83 4.75 8.18 -8.23
C PRO A 83 4.00 6.85 -8.12
N VAL A 84 4.53 5.88 -7.38
CA VAL A 84 3.98 4.52 -7.28
C VAL A 84 3.82 4.05 -5.84
N THR A 85 2.98 3.03 -5.64
CA THR A 85 2.75 2.42 -4.32
C THR A 85 3.70 1.25 -4.07
N TYR A 86 4.35 1.24 -2.92
CA TYR A 86 5.28 0.19 -2.48
C TYR A 86 4.72 -0.61 -1.30
N ILE A 87 4.93 -1.92 -1.32
CA ILE A 87 4.60 -2.84 -0.23
C ILE A 87 5.84 -3.64 0.13
N CYS A 88 6.20 -3.66 1.40
CA CYS A 88 7.40 -4.34 1.86
C CYS A 88 7.24 -5.88 1.85
N GLU A 89 8.38 -6.57 1.89
CA GLU A 89 8.45 -8.02 1.82
C GLU A 89 7.65 -8.71 2.95
N GLU A 90 7.63 -8.08 4.13
CA GLU A 90 6.93 -8.59 5.31
C GLU A 90 5.44 -8.82 5.04
N VAL A 91 4.78 -7.90 4.33
CA VAL A 91 3.36 -8.03 3.97
C VAL A 91 3.17 -9.29 3.12
N TYR A 92 3.92 -9.44 2.03
CA TYR A 92 3.80 -10.60 1.15
C TYR A 92 4.10 -11.93 1.87
N LYS A 93 5.11 -11.96 2.75
CA LYS A 93 5.41 -13.09 3.63
C LYS A 93 4.22 -13.42 4.53
N LYS A 94 3.59 -12.42 5.14
CA LYS A 94 2.39 -12.60 5.96
C LYS A 94 1.21 -13.18 5.17
N PHE A 95 1.09 -12.79 3.90
CA PHE A 95 0.12 -13.38 2.98
C PHE A 95 0.54 -14.75 2.44
N LYS A 96 1.72 -15.31 2.79
CA LYS A 96 2.21 -16.57 2.23
C LYS A 96 2.23 -16.52 0.69
N VAL A 97 2.67 -15.39 0.15
CA VAL A 97 2.90 -15.20 -1.29
C VAL A 97 4.36 -15.50 -1.52
N THR A 98 4.64 -16.50 -2.37
CA THR A 98 5.98 -16.65 -2.95
C THR A 98 6.21 -15.43 -3.82
N LEU A 99 7.28 -14.69 -3.59
CA LEU A 99 7.67 -13.55 -4.41
C LEU A 99 8.44 -14.10 -5.63
N PRO A 100 7.82 -14.28 -6.82
CA PRO A 100 8.56 -14.50 -8.04
C PRO A 100 9.44 -13.28 -8.34
N ASP A 101 10.39 -13.42 -9.27
CA ASP A 101 11.25 -12.35 -9.83
C ASP A 101 10.46 -11.19 -10.50
N SER A 102 9.13 -11.19 -10.41
CA SER A 102 8.26 -10.09 -10.82
C SER A 102 8.60 -8.82 -10.06
N LYS A 103 8.67 -7.70 -10.78
CA LYS A 103 8.90 -6.35 -10.20
C LYS A 103 7.61 -5.67 -9.70
N SER A 104 6.45 -6.30 -9.88
CA SER A 104 5.14 -5.72 -9.57
C SER A 104 4.09 -6.77 -9.22
N TYR A 105 3.12 -6.42 -8.39
CA TYR A 105 2.08 -7.32 -7.90
C TYR A 105 0.70 -6.68 -7.97
N HIS A 106 -0.30 -7.46 -8.39
CA HIS A 106 -1.70 -7.02 -8.38
C HIS A 106 -2.35 -7.35 -7.05
N ILE A 107 -2.91 -6.35 -6.39
CA ILE A 107 -3.62 -6.49 -5.11
C ILE A 107 -4.95 -5.73 -5.14
N LEU A 108 -5.77 -5.92 -4.12
CA LEU A 108 -6.81 -4.96 -3.77
C LEU A 108 -6.32 -4.16 -2.57
N LEU A 109 -6.21 -2.85 -2.74
CA LEU A 109 -5.91 -1.89 -1.68
C LEU A 109 -7.16 -1.05 -1.43
N ASN A 110 -7.72 -1.12 -0.23
CA ASN A 110 -9.01 -0.51 0.08
C ASN A 110 -10.13 -0.90 -0.90
N ASN A 111 -10.18 -2.17 -1.32
CA ASN A 111 -11.07 -2.70 -2.35
C ASN A 111 -10.86 -2.14 -3.78
N HIS A 112 -9.81 -1.36 -4.03
CA HIS A 112 -9.45 -0.88 -5.36
C HIS A 112 -8.32 -1.73 -5.97
N PRO A 113 -8.48 -2.25 -7.19
CA PRO A 113 -7.41 -2.91 -7.93
C PRO A 113 -6.20 -1.98 -8.06
N THR A 114 -5.05 -2.43 -7.54
CA THR A 114 -3.83 -1.62 -7.46
C THR A 114 -2.63 -2.46 -7.86
N ILE A 115 -1.73 -1.88 -8.65
CA ILE A 115 -0.41 -2.46 -8.95
C ILE A 115 0.55 -1.90 -7.91
N THR A 116 1.28 -2.77 -7.23
CA THR A 116 2.25 -2.38 -6.20
C THR A 116 3.63 -2.95 -6.50
N HIS A 117 4.66 -2.28 -6.01
CA HIS A 117 6.04 -2.67 -6.19
C HIS A 117 6.68 -3.09 -4.85
N LEU A 118 7.72 -3.91 -4.89
CA LEU A 118 8.61 -4.04 -3.74
C LEU A 118 9.47 -2.78 -3.65
N PRO A 119 9.74 -2.26 -2.43
CA PRO A 119 10.78 -1.28 -2.23
C PRO A 119 12.10 -1.71 -2.91
N PRO A 120 12.83 -0.80 -3.57
CA PRO A 120 14.13 -1.13 -4.14
C PRO A 120 15.06 -1.73 -3.06
N SER A 121 15.78 -2.81 -3.38
CA SER A 121 16.57 -3.57 -2.39
C SER A 121 17.69 -2.79 -1.69
N LYS A 122 18.11 -1.66 -2.28
CA LYS A 122 19.12 -0.74 -1.72
C LYS A 122 18.52 0.55 -1.17
N SER A 123 17.20 0.66 -1.12
CA SER A 123 16.51 1.80 -0.51
C SER A 123 16.55 1.72 1.01
N HIS A 124 16.31 2.85 1.67
CA HIS A 124 16.27 2.90 3.13
C HIS A 124 14.90 2.57 3.73
N PHE A 125 13.90 2.26 2.90
CA PHE A 125 12.51 1.98 3.31
C PHE A 125 12.07 0.56 2.99
N THR A 126 13.02 -0.39 2.87
CA THR A 126 12.73 -1.79 2.52
C THR A 126 11.75 -2.48 3.47
N GLU A 127 11.65 -2.00 4.70
CA GLU A 127 10.72 -2.50 5.72
C GLU A 127 9.37 -1.77 5.76
N ASN A 128 9.15 -0.75 4.92
CA ASN A 128 7.97 0.10 4.99
C ASN A 128 7.10 0.00 3.73
N ASN A 129 5.82 0.30 3.90
CA ASN A 129 4.88 0.45 2.79
C ASN A 129 4.68 1.95 2.52
N VAL A 130 4.66 2.31 1.24
CA VAL A 130 4.51 3.69 0.79
C VAL A 130 3.26 3.78 -0.08
N LEU A 131 2.35 4.67 0.29
CA LEU A 131 1.16 4.99 -0.50
C LEU A 131 1.51 6.11 -1.47
N GLY A 132 1.70 5.75 -2.74
CA GLY A 132 2.07 6.71 -3.78
C GLY A 132 0.88 7.53 -4.28
N VAL A 133 1.19 8.64 -4.93
CA VAL A 133 0.19 9.57 -5.48
C VAL A 133 -0.69 8.94 -6.56
N GLU A 134 -0.21 7.90 -7.27
CA GLU A 134 -1.04 7.17 -8.25
C GLU A 134 -2.31 6.59 -7.64
N PHE A 135 -2.24 6.07 -6.41
CA PHE A 135 -3.37 5.42 -5.76
C PHE A 135 -4.40 6.45 -5.30
N LEU A 136 -3.92 7.56 -4.72
CA LEU A 136 -4.77 8.68 -4.34
C LEU A 136 -5.50 9.25 -5.55
N LYS A 137 -4.79 9.44 -6.67
CA LYS A 137 -5.36 9.93 -7.93
C LYS A 137 -6.37 8.96 -8.53
N SER A 138 -6.05 7.67 -8.61
CA SER A 138 -6.91 6.65 -9.22
C SER A 138 -8.20 6.39 -8.42
N THR A 139 -8.15 6.62 -7.11
CA THR A 139 -9.33 6.51 -6.23
C THR A 139 -10.11 7.81 -6.11
N GLY A 140 -9.68 8.90 -6.75
CA GLY A 140 -10.30 10.22 -6.63
C GLY A 140 -10.28 10.77 -5.20
N ALA A 141 -9.32 10.32 -4.39
CA ALA A 141 -9.27 10.60 -2.98
C ALA A 141 -8.86 12.05 -2.68
N ASP A 142 -9.45 12.62 -1.64
CA ASP A 142 -8.96 13.84 -1.01
C ASP A 142 -7.97 13.45 0.09
N PHE A 143 -6.73 13.95 -0.01
CA PHE A 143 -5.76 13.87 1.07
C PHE A 143 -5.69 15.22 1.77
N ILE A 144 -6.05 15.25 3.06
CA ILE A 144 -6.15 16.49 3.83
C ILE A 144 -5.22 16.39 5.05
N LEU A 145 -4.32 17.35 5.15
CA LEU A 145 -3.38 17.53 6.25
C LEU A 145 -3.61 18.92 6.85
N LYS A 146 -3.91 18.98 8.15
CA LYS A 146 -4.19 20.22 8.87
C LYS A 146 -3.19 20.40 10.00
N PHE A 147 -2.45 21.49 9.93
CA PHE A 147 -1.64 22.01 11.02
C PHE A 147 -2.40 23.19 11.61
N SER A 148 -2.99 23.00 12.79
CA SER A 148 -3.67 24.06 13.54
C SER A 148 -3.10 24.11 14.96
N GLU A 149 -3.16 25.28 15.59
CA GLU A 149 -2.66 25.47 16.97
C GLU A 149 -3.33 24.54 17.98
N GLU A 150 -4.56 24.10 17.71
CA GLU A 150 -5.34 23.27 18.64
C GLU A 150 -5.11 21.76 18.43
N ARG A 151 -4.92 21.30 17.18
CA ARG A 151 -4.65 19.89 16.87
C ARG A 151 -4.13 19.67 15.45
N GLU A 152 -3.12 18.81 15.33
CA GLU A 152 -2.76 18.21 14.04
C GLU A 152 -3.77 17.12 13.66
N SER A 153 -4.23 17.14 12.42
CA SER A 153 -5.08 16.07 11.90
C SER A 153 -4.80 15.79 10.44
N ALA A 154 -4.83 14.51 10.09
CA ALA A 154 -4.68 14.06 8.72
C ALA A 154 -5.73 12.98 8.40
N PHE A 155 -6.27 13.02 7.19
CA PHE A 155 -7.26 12.04 6.74
C PHE A 155 -7.21 11.88 5.21
N ILE A 156 -7.57 10.67 4.76
CA ILE A 156 -7.85 10.40 3.35
C ILE A 156 -9.34 10.10 3.23
N ARG A 157 -10.01 10.82 2.33
CA ARG A 157 -11.41 10.55 1.96
C ARG A 157 -11.46 9.98 0.56
N PHE A 158 -12.02 8.80 0.42
CA PHE A 158 -12.17 8.13 -0.86
C PHE A 158 -13.49 8.54 -1.50
N ASN A 159 -13.40 9.35 -2.55
CA ASN A 159 -14.54 9.69 -3.38
C ASN A 159 -14.57 8.66 -4.49
N ASN A 160 -15.44 7.66 -4.41
CA ASN A 160 -15.59 6.63 -5.46
C ASN A 160 -16.02 7.27 -6.80
N LYS A 161 -15.10 7.93 -7.51
CA LYS A 161 -15.35 8.59 -8.79
C LYS A 161 -15.26 7.60 -9.95
N TYR A 162 -14.82 6.38 -9.67
CA TYR A 162 -14.67 5.30 -10.64
C TYR A 162 -15.50 4.09 -10.22
N GLU A 163 -16.83 4.25 -10.18
CA GLU A 163 -17.68 3.20 -10.76
C GLU A 163 -17.41 3.20 -12.27
N VAL A 164 -16.31 2.55 -12.68
CA VAL A 164 -16.16 2.21 -14.09
C VAL A 164 -17.23 1.15 -14.37
N GLN A 165 -18.24 1.60 -15.11
CA GLN A 165 -19.06 0.84 -16.05
C GLN A 165 -18.50 -0.56 -16.31
N SER A 166 -18.88 -1.50 -15.45
CA SER A 166 -18.71 -2.94 -15.66
C SER A 166 -20.08 -3.61 -15.58
N GLN A 167 -21.06 -2.98 -16.23
CA GLN A 167 -22.03 -3.73 -17.00
C GLN A 167 -21.55 -3.65 -18.46
N GLN A 168 -21.18 -4.81 -19.01
CA GLN A 168 -20.78 -5.08 -20.40
C GLN A 168 -19.39 -4.62 -20.86
N GLN A 169 -18.35 -5.25 -20.29
CA GLN A 169 -17.34 -5.91 -21.11
C GLN A 169 -16.83 -7.12 -20.35
N SER A 170 -17.28 -8.30 -20.78
CA SER A 170 -16.87 -9.59 -20.24
C SER A 170 -15.36 -9.74 -20.37
N ILE A 171 -14.64 -9.72 -19.25
CA ILE A 171 -13.26 -10.21 -19.19
C ILE A 171 -13.30 -11.66 -19.70
N PRO A 172 -12.57 -12.02 -20.77
CA PRO A 172 -12.55 -13.38 -21.26
C PRO A 172 -12.10 -14.33 -20.13
N LYS A 173 -12.88 -15.38 -19.88
CA LYS A 173 -12.64 -16.38 -18.82
C LYS A 173 -11.27 -17.08 -18.90
N HIS A 174 -10.48 -16.85 -19.95
CA HIS A 174 -9.16 -17.47 -20.14
C HIS A 174 -8.05 -16.87 -19.25
N ILE A 175 -8.23 -15.67 -18.66
CA ILE A 175 -7.19 -15.06 -17.80
C ILE A 175 -7.12 -15.72 -16.40
N PHE A 176 -8.14 -16.49 -16.01
CA PHE A 176 -8.15 -17.22 -14.73
C PHE A 176 -7.75 -18.70 -14.83
N GLN A 177 -7.34 -19.19 -16.00
CA GLN A 177 -6.73 -20.51 -16.13
C GLN A 177 -5.22 -20.38 -15.89
N LEU A 178 -4.82 -20.44 -14.63
CA LEU A 178 -3.49 -20.98 -14.32
C LEU A 178 -3.51 -22.43 -14.75
N GLU A 179 -2.67 -22.74 -15.72
CA GLU A 179 -2.42 -24.08 -16.24
C GLU A 179 -2.19 -25.06 -15.09
N GLU A 180 -3.05 -26.08 -15.03
CA GLU A 180 -2.70 -27.35 -14.42
C GLU A 180 -1.55 -27.92 -15.24
N ILE A 181 -0.32 -27.75 -14.76
CA ILE A 181 0.80 -28.54 -15.27
C ILE A 181 0.56 -29.98 -14.80
N SER A 182 -0.03 -30.77 -15.68
CA SER A 182 -0.07 -32.23 -15.59
C SER A 182 1.35 -32.76 -15.73
N TRP A 183 1.83 -33.48 -14.72
CA TRP A 183 3.05 -34.28 -14.85
C TRP A 183 2.76 -35.50 -15.74
N PRO A 184 3.49 -35.73 -16.84
CA PRO A 184 3.36 -36.97 -17.57
C PRO A 184 4.13 -38.10 -16.85
N GLY A 185 3.40 -39.18 -16.55
CA GLY A 185 3.95 -40.53 -16.54
C GLY A 185 4.36 -41.11 -15.19
N LYS A 186 3.47 -41.93 -14.61
CA LYS A 186 3.88 -43.16 -13.93
C LYS A 186 4.22 -44.19 -15.00
N ILE A 187 5.44 -44.75 -14.96
CA ILE A 187 5.67 -46.19 -14.87
C ILE A 187 6.77 -46.37 -13.82
#